data_AF-A0A2E7MFJ7-F1
#
_entry.id   AF-A0A2E7MFJ7-F1
#
_cell.length_a   1.000
_cell.length_b   1.000
_cell.length_c   1.000
_cell.angle_alpha   90.00
_cell.angle_beta   90.00
_cell.angle_gamma   90.00
#
_symmetry.space_group_name_H-M   'P 1'
#
loop_
_entity.id
_entity.type
_entity.pdbx_description
1 polymer ?
#
loop_
_entity_poly.entity_id
_entity_poly.type
_entity_poly.pdbx_seq_one_letter_code
_entity_poly.pdbx_strand_id
1 'polypeptide(L)'
;MSLMADSVDKQGDSVVTLLDSGLIRYALGERDQAIQLWQQALEQEPGDARALDYLQSVGALPPSSPADDTVGGATLSHEDVGVSTVDRSTESMASPFTAPPERVEDPAETGDLEVEPVVADVDILVRDARDKEESGDLELALKNCEEALRRDPDHAEAIQIAEELRKRLEDQYLEELQPLDRVPYLRATDSSILELSLDPVGGFLISQIDGEITVEELLMILGTFDRFRVLSSLHFFLVNEIIEFR
;
A
#
# COMPACT_ATOMS: atom_id res chain seq x y z
N MET A 1 -51.98 8.93 -17.47
CA MET A 1 -50.97 7.98 -16.97
C MET A 1 -49.74 8.09 -17.85
N SER A 2 -48.74 8.87 -17.44
CA SER A 2 -47.31 8.69 -17.80
C SER A 2 -46.52 9.82 -17.15
N LEU A 3 -45.98 9.58 -15.95
CA LEU A 3 -45.13 10.50 -15.18
C LEU A 3 -44.50 9.72 -14.01
N MET A 4 -43.77 8.63 -14.30
CA MET A 4 -43.01 7.88 -13.26
C MET A 4 -41.67 7.31 -13.76
N ALA A 5 -41.24 7.57 -15.00
CA ALA A 5 -40.01 7.00 -15.54
C ALA A 5 -38.76 7.91 -15.43
N ASP A 6 -38.90 9.16 -15.00
CA ASP A 6 -37.83 10.18 -15.03
C ASP A 6 -37.13 10.38 -13.66
N SER A 7 -37.57 9.66 -12.62
CA SER A 7 -37.01 9.80 -11.27
C SER A 7 -35.99 8.73 -10.90
N VAL A 8 -36.06 7.54 -11.52
CA VAL A 8 -35.17 6.41 -11.18
C VAL A 8 -33.75 6.63 -11.75
N ASP A 9 -33.63 7.22 -12.95
CA ASP A 9 -32.33 7.45 -13.60
C ASP A 9 -31.47 8.48 -12.85
N LYS A 10 -32.09 9.52 -12.28
CA LYS A 10 -31.38 10.54 -11.50
C LYS A 10 -30.91 10.04 -10.14
N GLN A 11 -31.54 9.00 -9.61
CA GLN A 11 -31.18 8.42 -8.32
C GLN A 11 -29.95 7.52 -8.45
N GLY A 12 -29.85 6.72 -9.52
CA GLY A 12 -28.65 5.94 -9.82
C GLY A 12 -27.40 6.81 -10.07
N ASP A 13 -27.54 7.91 -10.81
CA ASP A 13 -26.45 8.87 -11.04
C ASP A 13 -26.00 9.56 -9.73
N SER A 14 -26.94 9.81 -8.82
CA SER A 14 -26.65 10.40 -7.51
C SER A 14 -25.90 9.43 -6.59
N VAL A 15 -26.24 8.13 -6.63
CA VAL A 15 -25.54 7.09 -5.84
C VAL A 15 -24.12 6.90 -6.33
N VAL A 16 -23.91 6.81 -7.65
CA VAL A 16 -22.56 6.69 -8.23
C VAL A 16 -21.70 7.90 -7.86
N THR A 17 -22.24 9.11 -7.93
CA THR A 17 -21.50 10.33 -7.56
C THR A 17 -21.09 10.34 -6.09
N LEU A 18 -21.93 9.83 -5.19
CA LEU A 18 -21.63 9.71 -3.76
C LEU A 18 -20.53 8.67 -3.50
N LEU A 19 -20.56 7.55 -4.20
CA LEU A 19 -19.53 6.52 -4.12
C LEU A 19 -18.16 7.04 -4.59
N ASP A 20 -18.12 7.67 -5.76
CA ASP A 20 -16.90 8.25 -6.34
C ASP A 20 -16.33 9.36 -5.44
N SER A 21 -17.20 10.23 -4.92
CA SER A 21 -16.79 11.28 -3.97
C SER A 21 -16.24 10.68 -2.67
N GLY A 22 -16.84 9.60 -2.16
CA GLY A 22 -16.37 8.89 -0.98
C GLY A 22 -14.98 8.27 -1.18
N LEU A 23 -14.71 7.69 -2.36
CA LEU A 23 -13.39 7.15 -2.70
C LEU A 23 -12.32 8.25 -2.75
N ILE A 24 -12.63 9.42 -3.33
CA ILE A 24 -11.71 10.56 -3.35
C ILE A 24 -11.40 11.04 -1.93
N ARG A 25 -12.41 11.16 -1.07
CA ARG A 25 -12.25 11.57 0.34
C ARG A 25 -11.41 10.56 1.11
N TYR A 26 -11.62 9.27 0.87
CA TYR A 26 -10.83 8.20 1.47
C TYR A 26 -9.36 8.26 1.04
N ALA A 27 -9.09 8.50 -0.25
CA ALA A 27 -7.73 8.67 -0.78
C ALA A 27 -7.01 9.91 -0.21
N LEU A 28 -7.76 10.94 0.18
CA LEU A 28 -7.25 12.13 0.87
C LEU A 28 -7.06 11.94 2.39
N GLY A 29 -7.33 10.75 2.93
CA GLY A 29 -7.23 10.45 4.37
C GLY A 29 -8.44 10.89 5.19
N GLU A 30 -9.48 11.45 4.57
CA GLU A 30 -10.69 11.96 5.22
C GLU A 30 -11.71 10.82 5.46
N ARG A 31 -11.32 9.82 6.24
CA ARG A 31 -12.07 8.57 6.46
C ARG A 31 -13.51 8.79 6.92
N ASP A 32 -13.74 9.69 7.87
CA ASP A 32 -15.09 9.93 8.41
C ASP A 32 -16.04 10.53 7.36
N GLN A 33 -15.52 11.36 6.47
CA GLN A 33 -16.31 11.94 5.38
C GLN A 33 -16.63 10.90 4.31
N ALA A 34 -15.68 10.01 4.01
CA ALA A 34 -15.89 8.88 3.09
C ALA A 34 -17.01 7.94 3.60
N ILE A 35 -16.95 7.58 4.89
CA ILE A 35 -17.98 6.76 5.55
C ILE A 35 -19.37 7.42 5.43
N GLN A 36 -19.47 8.72 5.69
CA GLN A 36 -20.74 9.44 5.57
C GLN A 36 -21.30 9.41 4.15
N LEU A 37 -20.45 9.56 3.14
CA LEU A 37 -20.87 9.53 1.73
C LEU A 37 -21.36 8.13 1.31
N TRP A 38 -20.70 7.07 1.76
CA TRP A 38 -21.13 5.70 1.48
C TRP A 38 -22.40 5.30 2.26
N GLN A 39 -22.59 5.81 3.47
CA GLN A 39 -23.85 5.66 4.21
C GLN A 39 -25.01 6.38 3.50
N GLN A 40 -24.78 7.60 2.98
CA GLN A 40 -25.77 8.32 2.17
C GLN A 40 -26.11 7.60 0.86
N ALA A 41 -25.13 6.90 0.27
CA ALA A 41 -25.37 6.03 -0.88
C ALA A 41 -26.30 4.85 -0.50
N LEU A 42 -26.11 4.24 0.67
CA LEU A 42 -27.00 3.17 1.17
C LEU A 42 -28.38 3.66 1.61
N GLU A 43 -28.52 4.90 2.06
CA GLU A 43 -29.84 5.50 2.32
C GLU A 43 -30.68 5.60 1.04
N GLN A 44 -30.02 5.77 -0.11
CA GLN A 44 -30.67 5.83 -1.42
C GLN A 44 -30.86 4.43 -2.02
N GLU A 45 -29.85 3.57 -1.92
CA GLU A 45 -29.89 2.17 -2.36
C GLU A 45 -29.39 1.22 -1.26
N PRO A 46 -30.30 0.72 -0.38
CA PRO A 46 -29.94 -0.06 0.81
C PRO A 46 -29.25 -1.41 0.57
N GLY A 47 -29.06 -1.79 -0.70
CA GLY A 47 -28.40 -3.02 -1.11
C GLY A 47 -27.30 -2.79 -2.15
N ASP A 48 -26.81 -1.55 -2.33
CA ASP A 48 -25.67 -1.30 -3.21
C ASP A 48 -24.45 -2.03 -2.66
N ALA A 49 -24.00 -3.03 -3.43
CA ALA A 49 -22.91 -3.92 -3.04
C ALA A 49 -21.59 -3.17 -2.84
N ARG A 50 -21.37 -2.07 -3.58
CA ARG A 50 -20.14 -1.27 -3.51
C ARG A 50 -20.10 -0.45 -2.23
N ALA A 51 -21.21 0.18 -1.87
CA ALA A 51 -21.30 0.96 -0.63
C ALA A 51 -21.10 0.08 0.62
N LEU A 52 -21.66 -1.14 0.61
CA LEU A 52 -21.44 -2.14 1.68
C LEU A 52 -19.98 -2.58 1.76
N ASP A 53 -19.35 -2.88 0.61
CA ASP A 53 -17.95 -3.28 0.52
C ASP A 53 -17.00 -2.19 1.03
N TYR A 54 -17.23 -0.92 0.63
CA TYR A 54 -16.44 0.21 1.10
C TYR A 54 -16.59 0.47 2.61
N LEU A 55 -17.79 0.31 3.16
CA LEU A 55 -17.98 0.44 4.61
C LEU A 55 -17.38 -0.74 5.39
N GLN A 56 -17.39 -1.95 4.81
CA GLN A 56 -16.74 -3.11 5.40
C GLN A 56 -15.21 -2.97 5.40
N SER A 57 -14.62 -2.46 4.31
CA SER A 57 -13.16 -2.26 4.20
C SER A 57 -12.63 -1.26 5.22
N VAL A 58 -13.42 -0.24 5.57
CA VAL A 58 -13.11 0.71 6.64
C VAL A 58 -13.66 0.29 8.00
N GLY A 59 -14.07 -0.96 8.18
CA GLY A 59 -14.54 -1.50 9.46
C GLY A 59 -15.77 -0.81 10.05
N ALA A 60 -16.54 -0.08 9.24
CA ALA A 60 -17.78 0.60 9.63
C ALA A 60 -19.01 -0.33 9.60
N LEU A 61 -18.87 -1.54 9.03
CA LEU A 61 -19.85 -2.63 9.10
C LEU A 61 -19.18 -3.91 9.65
N PRO A 62 -19.86 -4.69 10.51
CA PRO A 62 -19.37 -5.99 10.93
C PRO A 62 -19.24 -6.94 9.73
N PRO A 63 -18.26 -7.85 9.70
CA PRO A 63 -18.11 -8.81 8.62
C PRO A 63 -19.38 -9.65 8.52
N SER A 64 -19.99 -9.66 7.34
CA SER A 64 -21.14 -10.51 7.03
C SER A 64 -20.68 -11.97 7.11
N SER A 65 -21.01 -12.66 8.21
CA SER A 65 -20.76 -14.10 8.35
C SER A 65 -21.35 -14.86 7.16
N PRO A 66 -20.60 -15.73 6.47
CA PRO A 66 -21.18 -16.59 5.44
C PRO A 66 -22.05 -17.64 6.14
N ALA A 67 -23.37 -17.47 6.06
CA ALA A 67 -24.32 -18.48 6.45
C ALA A 67 -24.47 -19.51 5.32
N ASP A 68 -24.05 -20.73 5.63
CA ASP A 68 -24.69 -22.00 5.29
C ASP A 68 -24.78 -22.39 3.80
N ASP A 69 -23.83 -23.23 3.36
CA ASP A 69 -24.15 -24.31 2.43
C ASP A 69 -23.52 -25.62 2.93
N THR A 70 -24.40 -26.45 3.47
CA THR A 70 -24.18 -27.81 3.95
C THR A 70 -24.17 -28.80 2.78
N VAL A 71 -23.12 -29.63 2.63
CA VAL A 71 -23.06 -31.08 2.24
C VAL A 71 -21.56 -31.41 1.99
N GLY A 72 -20.89 -32.42 2.53
CA GLY A 72 -21.23 -33.52 3.42
C GLY A 72 -20.01 -34.44 3.58
N GLY A 73 -19.84 -35.01 4.79
CA GLY A 73 -19.17 -36.28 5.11
C GLY A 73 -17.70 -36.50 4.71
N ALA A 74 -16.81 -36.55 5.71
CA ALA A 74 -16.26 -37.81 6.24
C ALA A 74 -15.07 -37.59 7.21
N THR A 75 -15.25 -38.11 8.42
CA THR A 75 -14.27 -38.88 9.21
C THR A 75 -12.99 -38.23 9.76
N LEU A 76 -13.10 -37.82 11.03
CA LEU A 76 -12.24 -38.13 12.19
C LEU A 76 -10.78 -38.56 11.94
N SER A 77 -9.84 -37.87 12.61
CA SER A 77 -9.08 -38.43 13.76
C SER A 77 -8.29 -37.34 14.48
N HIS A 78 -8.35 -37.43 15.81
CA HIS A 78 -7.68 -36.63 16.84
C HIS A 78 -6.22 -37.08 17.02
N GLU A 79 -5.32 -36.15 17.38
CA GLU A 79 -4.14 -36.26 18.28
C GLU A 79 -3.25 -35.02 18.02
N ASP A 80 -3.33 -33.96 18.83
CA ASP A 80 -2.61 -33.69 20.09
C ASP A 80 -1.11 -33.36 19.94
N VAL A 81 -0.73 -32.31 20.69
CA VAL A 81 0.61 -31.81 21.04
C VAL A 81 1.34 -30.93 20.02
N GLY A 82 1.42 -29.64 20.36
CA GLY A 82 2.44 -28.73 19.83
C GLY A 82 2.13 -27.24 20.00
N VAL A 83 1.88 -26.78 21.23
CA VAL A 83 1.97 -25.34 21.55
C VAL A 83 3.39 -24.89 21.24
N SER A 84 3.55 -24.15 20.15
CA SER A 84 4.74 -23.34 19.89
C SER A 84 4.28 -21.91 19.67
N THR A 85 4.30 -21.17 20.77
CA THR A 85 4.42 -19.71 20.77
C THR A 85 5.63 -19.34 19.93
N VAL A 86 5.38 -18.91 18.70
CA VAL A 86 6.34 -18.10 17.95
C VAL A 86 5.68 -16.75 17.73
N ASP A 87 5.95 -15.91 18.72
CA ASP A 87 6.17 -14.48 18.57
C ASP A 87 6.95 -14.24 17.27
N ARG A 88 6.23 -13.79 16.23
CA ARG A 88 6.83 -13.25 15.02
C ARG A 88 6.24 -11.87 14.84
N SER A 89 7.02 -10.92 15.30
CA SER A 89 7.04 -9.54 14.87
C SER A 89 6.45 -9.40 13.47
N THR A 90 5.26 -8.81 13.41
CA THR A 90 4.72 -8.21 12.20
C THR A 90 5.59 -6.99 11.88
N GLU A 91 6.75 -7.21 11.28
CA GLU A 91 7.41 -6.17 10.50
C GLU A 91 6.51 -5.93 9.29
N SER A 92 5.74 -4.84 9.38
CA SER A 92 4.97 -4.26 8.29
C SER A 92 5.86 -4.20 7.05
N MET A 93 5.56 -4.99 6.02
CA MET A 93 6.26 -4.97 4.74
C MET A 93 5.84 -3.72 3.94
N ALA A 94 6.12 -2.55 4.49
CA ALA A 94 6.08 -1.30 3.75
C ALA A 94 7.29 -1.26 2.83
N SER A 95 7.09 -0.80 1.59
CA SER A 95 8.21 -0.47 0.72
C SER A 95 9.16 0.46 1.48
N PRO A 96 10.48 0.22 1.46
CA PRO A 96 11.45 0.95 2.28
C PRO A 96 11.49 2.47 2.00
N PHE A 97 10.87 2.91 0.90
CA PHE A 97 10.80 4.31 0.46
C PHE A 97 9.40 4.92 0.55
N THR A 98 8.49 4.28 1.28
CA THR A 98 7.17 4.84 1.57
C THR A 98 7.33 6.02 2.51
N ALA A 99 6.91 7.23 2.09
CA ALA A 99 6.80 8.36 3.00
C ALA A 99 5.71 8.05 4.05
N PRO A 100 6.02 8.01 5.35
CA PRO A 100 5.01 7.87 6.39
C PRO A 100 4.04 9.06 6.31
N PRO A 101 2.74 8.86 6.51
CA PRO A 101 1.81 9.98 6.59
C PRO A 101 2.22 10.92 7.74
N GLU A 102 2.23 12.23 7.48
CA GLU A 102 2.44 13.25 8.51
C GLU A 102 1.45 13.03 9.66
N ARG A 103 1.96 12.63 10.82
CA ARG A 103 1.17 12.42 12.03
C ARG A 103 0.75 13.78 12.57
N VAL A 104 -0.55 14.07 12.51
CA VAL A 104 -1.16 15.13 13.33
C VAL A 104 -1.13 14.63 14.78
N GLU A 105 -0.30 15.26 15.61
CA GLU A 105 -0.23 14.96 17.03
C GLU A 105 -1.49 15.46 17.74
N ASP A 106 -2.31 14.54 18.23
CA ASP A 106 -3.42 14.84 19.17
C ASP A 106 -2.93 14.53 20.59
N PRO A 107 -3.02 15.45 21.57
CA PRO A 107 -2.41 15.27 22.88
C PRO A 107 -3.40 14.60 23.83
N ALA A 108 -3.20 13.32 24.13
CA ALA A 108 -3.80 12.70 25.31
C ALA A 108 -2.91 11.61 25.90
N GLU A 109 -2.50 11.87 27.15
CA GLU A 109 -1.67 11.05 28.03
C GLU A 109 -2.04 9.56 28.08
N THR A 110 -1.02 8.69 28.04
CA THR A 110 -0.86 7.67 29.10
C THR A 110 0.61 7.32 29.23
N GLY A 111 1.15 7.46 30.45
CA GLY A 111 2.54 7.17 30.75
C GLY A 111 2.83 5.67 30.78
N ASP A 112 3.66 5.24 29.86
CA ASP A 112 4.65 4.19 30.07
C ASP A 112 6.02 4.83 29.80
N LEU A 113 7.08 4.30 30.41
CA LEU A 113 8.44 4.80 30.21
C LEU A 113 8.89 4.49 28.78
N GLU A 114 8.43 5.31 27.83
CA GLU A 114 8.89 5.35 26.46
C GLU A 114 10.35 5.79 26.51
N VAL A 115 11.25 4.89 26.12
CA VAL A 115 12.53 5.34 25.58
C VAL A 115 12.15 6.14 24.35
N GLU A 116 12.04 7.47 24.47
CA GLU A 116 11.84 8.35 23.33
C GLU A 116 12.86 7.91 22.27
N PRO A 117 12.43 7.55 21.05
CA PRO A 117 13.38 7.30 20.00
C PRO A 117 14.20 8.57 19.90
N VAL A 118 15.51 8.48 20.16
CA VAL A 118 16.41 9.63 20.04
C VAL A 118 16.33 10.02 18.57
N VAL A 119 15.49 11.01 18.28
CA VAL A 119 15.24 11.49 16.93
C VAL A 119 16.56 12.09 16.47
N ALA A 120 17.28 11.36 15.63
CA ALA A 120 18.60 11.79 15.18
C ALA A 120 18.49 13.13 14.44
N ASP A 121 19.39 14.06 14.77
CA ASP A 121 19.50 15.33 14.07
C ASP A 121 19.76 15.11 12.57
N VAL A 122 19.35 16.07 11.74
CA VAL A 122 19.55 16.05 10.29
C VAL A 122 21.01 15.75 9.93
N ASP A 123 21.96 16.41 10.60
CA ASP A 123 23.39 16.21 10.37
C ASP A 123 23.87 14.79 10.72
N ILE A 124 23.25 14.15 11.72
CA ILE A 124 23.55 12.75 12.07
C ILE A 124 23.04 11.83 10.97
N LEU A 125 21.81 12.03 10.50
CA LEU A 125 21.22 11.24 9.41
C LEU A 125 22.03 11.34 8.12
N VAL A 126 22.48 12.55 7.77
CA VAL A 126 23.31 12.77 6.57
C VAL A 126 24.69 12.13 6.71
N ARG A 127 25.32 12.21 7.89
CA ARG A 127 26.57 11.51 8.14
C ARG A 127 26.39 9.99 8.06
N ASP A 128 25.37 9.46 8.71
CA ASP A 128 25.09 8.02 8.71
C ASP A 128 24.73 7.53 7.30
N ALA A 129 24.08 8.36 6.47
CA ALA A 129 23.86 8.06 5.06
C ALA A 129 25.17 7.90 4.28
N ARG A 130 26.16 8.78 4.49
CA ARG A 130 27.48 8.66 3.86
C ARG A 130 28.22 7.41 4.28
N ASP A 131 28.23 7.12 5.58
CA ASP A 131 28.88 5.90 6.10
C ASP A 131 28.27 4.65 5.44
N LYS A 132 26.95 4.67 5.22
CA LYS A 132 26.23 3.58 4.54
C LYS A 132 26.52 3.51 3.05
N GLU A 133 26.56 4.65 2.37
CA GLU A 133 26.97 4.72 0.97
C GLU A 133 28.39 4.16 0.76
N GLU A 134 29.34 4.53 1.60
CA GLU A 134 30.72 4.02 1.57
C GLU A 134 30.79 2.51 1.81
N SER A 135 29.89 1.99 2.65
CA SER A 135 29.77 0.55 2.91
C SER A 135 29.05 -0.23 1.80
N GLY A 136 28.48 0.46 0.81
CA GLY A 136 27.71 -0.13 -0.30
C GLY A 136 26.23 -0.40 0.01
N ASP A 137 25.76 -0.02 1.20
CA ASP A 137 24.37 -0.18 1.63
C ASP A 137 23.52 1.02 1.15
N LEU A 138 23.29 1.06 -0.16
CA LEU A 138 22.69 2.21 -0.85
C LEU A 138 21.23 2.46 -0.45
N GLU A 139 20.47 1.39 -0.17
CA GLU A 139 19.06 1.51 0.24
C GLU A 139 18.94 2.16 1.61
N LEU A 140 19.76 1.74 2.58
CA LEU A 140 19.77 2.34 3.90
C LEU A 140 20.34 3.76 3.89
N ALA A 141 21.35 4.01 3.04
CA ALA A 141 21.86 5.37 2.81
C ALA A 141 20.76 6.31 2.29
N LEU A 142 19.97 5.86 1.31
CA LEU A 142 18.89 6.65 0.74
C LEU A 142 17.78 6.86 1.78
N LYS A 143 17.41 5.83 2.54
CA LYS A 143 16.43 5.94 3.64
C LYS A 143 16.84 7.01 4.65
N ASN A 144 18.11 7.05 5.04
CA ASN A 144 18.62 8.08 5.96
C ASN A 144 18.53 9.49 5.35
N CYS A 145 18.82 9.65 4.06
CA CYS A 145 18.67 10.94 3.38
C CYS A 145 17.20 11.37 3.29
N GLU A 146 16.29 10.47 2.96
CA GLU A 146 14.85 10.78 2.91
C GLU A 146 14.28 11.15 4.27
N GLU A 147 14.76 10.50 5.33
CA GLU A 147 14.43 10.82 6.72
C GLU A 147 14.99 12.20 7.13
N ALA A 148 16.19 12.55 6.66
CA ALA A 148 16.76 13.89 6.84
C ALA A 148 15.94 14.97 6.11
N LEU A 149 15.57 14.73 4.84
CA LEU A 149 14.77 15.64 4.03
C LEU A 149 13.33 15.80 4.54
N ARG A 150 12.80 14.81 5.26
CA ARG A 150 11.49 14.95 5.91
C ARG A 150 11.54 15.95 7.08
N ARG A 151 12.70 16.13 7.72
CA ARG A 151 12.92 17.11 8.80
C ARG A 151 13.33 18.47 8.26
N ASP A 152 14.23 18.48 7.28
CA ASP A 152 14.72 19.69 6.62
C ASP A 152 14.64 19.51 5.09
N PRO A 153 13.51 19.86 4.47
CA PRO A 153 13.29 19.68 3.03
C PRO A 153 14.27 20.45 2.15
N ASP A 154 14.88 21.52 2.66
CA ASP A 154 15.80 22.39 1.93
C ASP A 154 17.27 22.03 2.20
N HIS A 155 17.54 20.93 2.90
CA HIS A 155 18.89 20.51 3.25
C HIS A 155 19.71 20.10 2.03
N ALA A 156 20.49 21.05 1.49
CA ALA A 156 21.19 20.92 0.21
C ALA A 156 22.05 19.66 0.07
N GLU A 157 22.70 19.23 1.15
CA GLU A 157 23.56 18.05 1.16
C GLU A 157 22.76 16.74 1.07
N ALA A 158 21.65 16.63 1.79
CA ALA A 158 20.77 15.47 1.75
C ALA A 158 20.08 15.35 0.39
N ILE A 159 19.70 16.48 -0.23
CA ILE A 159 19.15 16.49 -1.60
C ILE A 159 20.16 15.89 -2.57
N GLN A 160 21.40 16.38 -2.56
CA GLN A 160 22.45 15.91 -3.47
C GLN A 160 22.73 14.42 -3.32
N ILE A 161 22.90 13.95 -2.07
CA ILE A 161 23.18 12.54 -1.80
C ILE A 161 21.98 11.68 -2.21
N ALA A 162 20.75 12.09 -1.88
CA ALA A 162 19.54 11.34 -2.25
C ALA A 162 19.38 11.22 -3.78
N GLU A 163 19.60 12.29 -4.53
CA GLU A 163 19.54 12.27 -6.00
C GLU A 163 20.57 11.31 -6.60
N GLU A 164 21.81 11.34 -6.10
CA GLU A 164 22.87 10.43 -6.56
C GLU A 164 22.55 8.96 -6.24
N LEU A 165 22.11 8.68 -5.01
CA LEU A 165 21.74 7.34 -4.58
C LEU A 165 20.55 6.79 -5.37
N ARG A 166 19.51 7.60 -5.59
CA ARG A 166 18.34 7.20 -6.41
C ARG A 166 18.76 6.81 -7.81
N LYS A 167 19.63 7.59 -8.45
CA LYS A 167 20.13 7.27 -9.79
C LYS A 167 20.89 5.95 -9.82
N ARG A 168 21.77 5.71 -8.84
CA ARG A 168 22.56 4.47 -8.74
C ARG A 168 21.68 3.24 -8.50
N LEU A 169 20.72 3.35 -7.59
CA LEU A 169 19.74 2.30 -7.31
C LEU A 169 18.80 2.07 -8.50
N GLU A 170 18.43 3.12 -9.24
CA GLU A 170 17.65 2.99 -10.48
C GLU A 170 18.37 2.12 -11.51
N ASP A 171 19.65 2.40 -11.74
CA ASP A 171 20.49 1.60 -12.64
C ASP A 171 20.61 0.14 -12.16
N GLN A 172 20.80 -0.07 -10.84
CA GLN A 172 20.90 -1.40 -10.25
C GLN A 172 19.60 -2.19 -10.39
N TYR A 173 18.46 -1.62 -9.97
CA TYR A 173 17.16 -2.27 -10.07
C TYR A 173 16.80 -2.58 -11.52
N LEU A 174 17.12 -1.67 -12.45
CA LEU A 174 16.90 -1.91 -13.87
C LEU A 174 17.73 -3.09 -14.38
N GLU A 175 19.00 -3.22 -13.96
CA GLU A 175 19.87 -4.34 -14.31
C GLU A 175 19.32 -5.68 -13.78
N GLU A 176 18.86 -5.70 -12.53
CA GLU A 176 18.29 -6.89 -11.89
C GLU A 176 16.96 -7.32 -12.52
N LEU A 177 16.18 -6.37 -13.04
CA LEU A 177 14.92 -6.64 -13.75
C LEU A 177 15.13 -7.08 -15.21
N GLN A 178 16.36 -7.09 -15.73
CA GLN A 178 16.61 -7.53 -17.10
C GLN A 178 16.43 -9.04 -17.28
N PRO A 179 16.03 -9.49 -18.50
CA PRO A 179 15.59 -8.71 -19.65
C PRO A 179 14.13 -8.23 -19.50
N LEU A 180 13.84 -7.05 -20.07
CA LEU A 180 12.57 -6.34 -19.86
C LEU A 180 11.39 -6.91 -20.67
N ASP A 181 11.65 -7.84 -21.59
CA ASP A 181 10.64 -8.54 -22.39
C ASP A 181 9.99 -9.72 -21.64
N ARG A 182 10.41 -9.98 -20.40
CA ARG A 182 9.78 -10.96 -19.53
C ARG A 182 8.44 -10.47 -19.01
N VAL A 183 7.57 -11.43 -18.72
CA VAL A 183 6.22 -11.17 -18.22
C VAL A 183 6.18 -11.55 -16.73
N PRO A 184 6.02 -10.58 -15.80
CA PRO A 184 5.78 -10.87 -14.41
C PRO A 184 4.40 -11.52 -14.20
N TYR A 185 4.31 -12.44 -13.25
CA TYR A 185 3.06 -12.99 -12.76
C TYR A 185 3.05 -13.03 -11.23
N LEU A 186 1.87 -12.86 -10.64
CA LEU A 186 1.70 -12.90 -9.19
C LEU A 186 1.84 -14.33 -8.66
N ARG A 187 2.71 -14.48 -7.64
CA ARG A 187 2.87 -15.71 -6.85
C ARG A 187 2.03 -15.67 -5.58
N ALA A 188 1.87 -14.48 -5.01
CA ALA A 188 1.17 -14.27 -3.76
C ALA A 188 -0.33 -14.58 -3.92
N THR A 189 -0.92 -15.18 -2.88
CA THR A 189 -2.39 -15.32 -2.79
C THR A 189 -3.02 -13.97 -2.48
N ASP A 190 -4.28 -13.75 -2.88
CA ASP A 190 -5.02 -12.51 -2.65
C ASP A 190 -4.94 -12.03 -1.18
N SER A 191 -4.96 -12.96 -0.21
CA SER A 191 -4.82 -12.64 1.21
C SER A 191 -3.44 -12.06 1.57
N SER A 192 -2.36 -12.58 0.99
CA SER A 192 -1.00 -12.09 1.22
C SER A 192 -0.76 -10.73 0.56
N ILE A 193 -1.44 -10.45 -0.55
CA ILE A 193 -1.39 -9.14 -1.23
C ILE A 193 -2.12 -8.07 -0.40
N LEU A 194 -3.26 -8.42 0.22
CA LEU A 194 -4.02 -7.51 1.09
C LEU A 194 -3.30 -7.16 2.40
N GLU A 195 -2.37 -8.01 2.85
CA GLU A 195 -1.51 -7.77 4.01
C GLU A 195 -0.32 -6.84 3.70
N LEU A 196 -0.02 -6.60 2.42
CA LEU A 196 1.02 -5.67 2.03
C LEU A 196 0.52 -4.23 2.23
N SER A 197 1.24 -3.47 3.04
CA SER A 197 1.06 -2.01 3.10
C SER A 197 1.69 -1.39 1.86
N LEU A 198 0.96 -1.41 0.75
CA LEU A 198 1.40 -0.84 -0.52
C LEU A 198 1.08 0.65 -0.57
N ASP A 199 2.02 1.42 -1.12
CA ASP A 199 1.76 2.78 -1.53
C ASP A 199 0.86 2.78 -2.80
N PRO A 200 0.29 3.93 -3.21
CA PRO A 200 -0.57 3.99 -4.38
C PRO A 200 0.09 3.46 -5.67
N VAL A 201 1.41 3.66 -5.80
CA VAL A 201 2.18 3.16 -6.96
C VAL A 201 2.24 1.64 -6.91
N GLY A 202 2.64 1.05 -5.78
CA GLY A 202 2.72 -0.40 -5.61
C GLY A 202 1.37 -1.09 -5.78
N GLY A 203 0.29 -0.51 -5.24
CA GLY A 203 -1.07 -1.03 -5.42
C GLY A 203 -1.53 -0.99 -6.88
N PHE A 204 -1.28 0.12 -7.57
CA PHE A 204 -1.56 0.22 -9.01
C PHE A 204 -0.70 -0.78 -9.80
N LEU A 205 0.58 -0.91 -9.46
CA LEU A 205 1.50 -1.81 -10.15
C LEU A 205 1.04 -3.27 -10.05
N ILE A 206 0.68 -3.75 -8.86
CA ILE A 206 0.11 -5.10 -8.68
C ILE A 206 -1.15 -5.30 -9.51
N SER A 207 -2.03 -4.29 -9.58
CA SER A 207 -3.27 -4.38 -10.39
C SER A 207 -3.02 -4.56 -11.90
N GLN A 208 -1.84 -4.20 -12.39
CA GLN A 208 -1.45 -4.37 -13.80
C GLN A 208 -0.74 -5.70 -14.06
N ILE A 209 -0.36 -6.47 -13.03
CA ILE A 209 0.32 -7.76 -13.21
C ILE A 209 -0.74 -8.84 -13.43
N ASP A 210 -1.18 -8.96 -14.69
CA ASP A 210 -2.15 -9.96 -15.15
C ASP A 210 -1.50 -11.22 -15.74
N GLY A 211 -0.18 -11.23 -15.89
CA GLY A 211 0.57 -12.32 -16.51
C GLY A 211 0.61 -12.27 -18.04
N GLU A 212 0.25 -11.14 -18.65
CA GLU A 212 0.37 -10.87 -20.09
C GLU A 212 1.29 -9.68 -20.39
N ILE A 213 1.31 -8.66 -19.53
CA ILE A 213 2.09 -7.43 -19.73
C ILE A 213 3.58 -7.64 -19.39
N THR A 214 4.48 -7.21 -20.27
CA THR A 214 5.94 -7.28 -20.05
C THR A 214 6.45 -6.21 -19.08
N VAL A 215 7.66 -6.39 -18.51
CA VAL A 215 8.29 -5.35 -17.67
C VAL A 215 8.45 -4.03 -18.43
N GLU A 216 8.85 -4.08 -19.70
CA GLU A 216 8.96 -2.89 -20.55
C GLU A 216 7.63 -2.16 -20.70
N GLU A 217 6.54 -2.89 -20.95
CA GLU A 217 5.19 -2.33 -21.07
C GLU A 217 4.69 -1.78 -19.73
N LEU A 218 4.96 -2.44 -18.60
CA LEU A 218 4.64 -1.91 -17.26
C LEU A 218 5.34 -0.57 -17.02
N LEU A 219 6.63 -0.47 -17.32
CA LEU A 219 7.39 0.78 -17.20
C LEU A 219 6.82 1.88 -18.13
N MET A 220 6.30 1.51 -19.30
CA MET A 220 5.67 2.44 -20.23
C MET A 220 4.30 2.92 -19.73
N ILE A 221 3.43 2.01 -19.28
CA ILE A 221 2.08 2.33 -18.76
C ILE A 221 2.19 3.20 -17.51
N LEU A 222 3.10 2.86 -16.60
CA LEU A 222 3.36 3.61 -15.37
C LEU A 222 4.26 4.83 -15.59
N GLY A 223 4.53 5.24 -16.84
CA GLY A 223 5.39 6.38 -17.17
C GLY A 223 4.91 7.74 -16.64
N THR A 224 3.69 7.83 -16.10
CA THR A 224 3.21 9.03 -15.36
C THR A 224 3.74 9.12 -13.94
N PHE A 225 4.18 8.00 -13.37
CA PHE A 225 4.78 7.95 -12.03
C PHE A 225 6.28 8.22 -12.09
N ASP A 226 6.85 8.50 -10.92
CA ASP A 226 8.30 8.58 -10.76
C ASP A 226 8.94 7.22 -11.09
N ARG A 227 9.89 7.22 -12.04
CA ARG A 227 10.50 5.99 -12.57
C ARG A 227 11.20 5.18 -11.49
N PHE A 228 11.92 5.85 -10.58
CA PHE A 228 12.60 5.19 -9.47
C PHE A 228 11.61 4.48 -8.56
N ARG A 229 10.46 5.10 -8.25
CA ARG A 229 9.39 4.44 -7.47
C ARG A 229 8.82 3.20 -8.15
N VAL A 230 8.62 3.23 -9.47
CA VAL A 230 8.11 2.07 -10.21
C VAL A 230 9.12 0.94 -10.19
N LEU A 231 10.39 1.23 -10.48
CA LEU A 231 11.47 0.24 -10.48
C LEU A 231 11.72 -0.36 -9.10
N SER A 232 11.78 0.48 -8.06
CA SER A 232 11.94 0.01 -6.68
C SER A 232 10.78 -0.87 -6.23
N SER A 233 9.54 -0.56 -6.63
CA SER A 233 8.37 -1.39 -6.34
C SER A 233 8.43 -2.75 -7.05
N LEU A 234 8.79 -2.77 -8.34
CA LEU A 234 8.99 -4.01 -9.09
C LEU A 234 10.09 -4.88 -8.50
N HIS A 235 11.23 -4.27 -8.20
CA HIS A 235 12.36 -4.94 -7.55
C HIS A 235 11.95 -5.51 -6.18
N PHE A 236 11.26 -4.71 -5.36
CA PHE A 236 10.73 -5.16 -4.08
C PHE A 236 9.81 -6.37 -4.23
N PHE A 237 8.89 -6.37 -5.19
CA PHE A 237 8.01 -7.51 -5.44
C PHE A 237 8.78 -8.76 -5.89
N LEU A 238 9.84 -8.60 -6.68
CA LEU A 238 10.67 -9.70 -7.13
C LEU A 238 11.46 -10.32 -5.97
N VAL A 239 12.15 -9.49 -5.17
CA VAL A 239 12.99 -9.95 -4.05
C VAL A 239 12.16 -10.61 -2.95
N ASN A 240 10.92 -10.15 -2.73
CA ASN A 240 10.01 -10.73 -1.75
C ASN A 240 9.13 -11.87 -2.29
N GLU A 241 9.43 -12.38 -3.49
CA GLU A 241 8.71 -13.50 -4.13
C GLU A 241 7.20 -13.24 -4.31
N ILE A 242 6.79 -11.97 -4.35
CA ILE A 242 5.41 -11.56 -4.66
C ILE A 242 5.13 -11.78 -6.15
N ILE A 243 6.14 -11.53 -6.99
CA ILE A 243 6.11 -11.76 -8.44
C ILE A 243 7.24 -12.71 -8.87
N GLU A 244 7.02 -13.40 -9.98
CA GLU A 244 8.04 -14.16 -10.70
C GLU A 244 7.96 -13.85 -12.19
N PHE A 245 9.05 -14.10 -12.93
CA PHE A 245 9.08 -13.92 -14.37
C PHE A 245 8.89 -15.24 -15.13
N ARG A 246 8.11 -15.19 -16.21
CA ARG A 246 8.01 -16.25 -17.22
C ARG A 246 8.93 -15.97 -18.41
#